data_AF-A0A847FB62-F1
#
_entry.id   AF-A0A847FB62-F1
#
_cell.length_a   1.000
_cell.length_b   1.000
_cell.length_c   1.000
_cell.angle_alpha   90.00
_cell.angle_beta   90.00
_cell.angle_gamma   90.00
#
_symmetry.space_group_name_H-M   'P 1'
#
loop_
_entity.id
_entity.type
_entity.pdbx_description
1 polymer ?
#
loop_
_entity_poly.entity_id
_entity_poly.type
_entity_poly.pdbx_seq_one_letter_code
_entity_poly.pdbx_strand_id
1 'polypeptide(L)'
;MAKKALILSVLFLATVPLGWYLSDSLGIIFFDDAWWLLLAATVLGAVLGIYSGLTRPREQISGEKIERHGARGFLSHWGTSVGIFVCLGTGIYMGFLIIDPFMETIADTALPLNLHFTGVALLLFAGFFFAMDYLVMRDWDRLIPNVKDIFHGMLGKYFLRRKWHAETKYLSSQKVAALGMGAIGAVILLTGAFKVASRIWDLSADIWGWMTLFHDIFTALFIFMLAIHIILVLVLKSHWPTLTSWITGSVGRDYVEEHHPVWYREITSGKQRAYKLFGYEEDRSEK
;
A
#
# COMPACT_ATOMS: atom_id res chain seq x y z
N MET A 1 17.33 12.06 -3.69
CA MET A 1 16.06 11.38 -3.31
C MET A 1 16.24 10.29 -2.26
N ALA A 2 17.25 9.43 -2.35
CA ALA A 2 17.53 8.38 -1.35
C ALA A 2 17.55 8.86 0.12
N LYS A 3 18.07 10.06 0.41
CA LYS A 3 18.03 10.64 1.77
C LYS A 3 16.59 10.84 2.30
N LYS A 4 15.67 11.33 1.47
CA LYS A 4 14.26 11.55 1.86
C LYS A 4 13.53 10.22 2.09
N ALA A 5 13.80 9.23 1.24
CA ALA A 5 13.31 7.87 1.38
C ALA A 5 13.74 7.24 2.72
N LEU A 6 15.04 7.29 3.02
CA LEU A 6 15.58 6.76 4.27
C LEU A 6 14.99 7.44 5.50
N ILE A 7 14.89 8.78 5.49
CA ILE A 7 14.28 9.53 6.61
C ILE A 7 12.84 9.08 6.84
N LEU A 8 12.03 8.98 5.78
CA LEU A 8 10.62 8.55 5.90
C LEU A 8 10.51 7.12 6.41
N SER A 9 11.33 6.19 5.90
CA SER A 9 11.36 4.81 6.39
C SER A 9 11.74 4.74 7.88
N VAL A 10 12.73 5.51 8.33
CA VAL A 10 13.11 5.59 9.74
C VAL A 10 11.99 6.17 10.59
N LEU A 11 11.32 7.23 10.12
CA LEU A 11 10.19 7.83 10.83
C LEU A 11 9.03 6.84 11.01
N PHE A 12 8.69 6.06 9.99
CA PHE A 12 7.67 5.01 10.13
C PHE A 12 8.12 3.87 11.03
N LEU A 13 9.37 3.47 10.99
CA LEU A 13 9.85 2.45 11.92
C LEU A 13 9.82 2.95 13.37
N ALA A 14 10.05 4.24 13.59
CA ALA A 14 10.01 4.87 14.90
C ALA A 14 8.59 4.95 15.52
N THR A 15 7.52 4.82 14.72
CA THR A 15 6.16 4.82 15.28
C THR A 15 5.85 3.56 16.09
N VAL A 16 6.53 2.45 15.81
CA VAL A 16 6.36 1.18 16.56
C VAL A 16 6.90 1.29 18.00
N PRO A 17 8.18 1.63 18.25
CA PRO A 17 8.68 1.81 19.61
C PRO A 17 8.00 2.98 20.33
N LEU A 18 7.55 4.02 19.61
CA LEU A 18 6.73 5.08 20.20
C LEU A 18 5.37 4.54 20.68
N GLY A 19 4.67 3.77 19.84
CA GLY A 19 3.39 3.15 20.20
C GLY A 19 3.53 2.20 21.39
N TRP A 20 4.61 1.42 21.42
CA TRP A 20 4.98 0.59 22.58
C TRP A 20 5.16 1.45 23.83
N TYR A 21 6.05 2.44 23.79
CA TYR A 21 6.34 3.31 24.94
C TYR A 21 5.07 3.97 25.49
N LEU A 22 4.20 4.46 24.61
CA LEU A 22 2.93 5.07 25.00
C LEU A 22 1.97 4.06 25.63
N SER A 23 1.93 2.82 25.13
CA SER A 23 1.14 1.74 25.72
C SER A 23 1.55 1.48 27.16
N ASP A 24 2.85 1.33 27.41
CA ASP A 24 3.40 1.06 28.75
C ASP A 24 3.23 2.26 29.70
N SER A 25 3.33 3.49 29.18
CA SER A 25 3.34 4.70 30.00
C SER A 25 1.94 5.19 30.38
N LEU A 26 0.94 4.97 29.53
CA LEU A 26 -0.38 5.56 29.72
C LEU A 26 -1.36 4.63 30.45
N GLY A 27 -1.17 3.31 30.39
CA GLY A 27 -2.05 2.36 31.05
C GLY A 27 -3.50 2.36 30.51
N ILE A 28 -3.69 2.81 29.28
CA ILE A 28 -4.99 2.91 28.59
C ILE A 28 -5.06 1.99 27.38
N ILE A 29 -6.27 1.70 26.90
CA ILE A 29 -6.50 1.00 25.64
C ILE A 29 -6.80 2.04 24.56
N PHE A 30 -5.96 2.13 23.54
CA PHE A 30 -6.08 3.16 22.50
C PHE A 30 -7.40 3.07 21.72
N PHE A 31 -7.95 1.86 21.53
CA PHE A 31 -9.26 1.70 20.90
C PHE A 31 -10.41 2.23 21.75
N ASP A 32 -10.27 2.30 23.07
CA ASP A 32 -11.33 2.75 23.97
C ASP A 32 -11.20 4.26 24.21
N ASP A 33 -9.97 4.74 24.47
CA ASP A 33 -9.70 6.12 24.89
C ASP A 33 -9.25 7.06 23.76
N ALA A 34 -8.71 6.51 22.67
CA ALA A 34 -8.04 7.28 21.61
C ALA A 34 -8.54 6.96 20.19
N TRP A 35 -9.71 6.33 20.04
CA TRP A 35 -10.29 5.92 18.75
C TRP A 35 -10.35 7.04 17.71
N TRP A 36 -10.53 8.30 18.16
CA TRP A 36 -10.57 9.48 17.31
C TRP A 36 -9.26 9.70 16.53
N LEU A 37 -8.12 9.17 17.00
CA LEU A 37 -6.86 9.21 16.27
C LEU A 37 -6.92 8.41 14.96
N LEU A 38 -7.76 7.37 14.86
CA LEU A 38 -7.97 6.63 13.61
C LEU A 38 -8.68 7.50 12.57
N LEU A 39 -9.68 8.28 13.01
CA LEU A 39 -10.36 9.27 12.16
C LEU A 39 -9.39 10.39 11.77
N ALA A 40 -8.61 10.92 12.72
CA ALA A 40 -7.62 11.95 12.45
C ALA A 40 -6.56 11.48 11.45
N ALA A 41 -6.05 10.25 11.60
CA ALA A 41 -5.11 9.64 10.66
C ALA A 41 -5.70 9.51 9.25
N THR A 42 -6.96 9.07 9.15
CA THR A 42 -7.70 8.96 7.89
C THR A 42 -7.85 10.32 7.20
N VAL A 43 -8.33 11.34 7.92
CA VAL A 43 -8.56 12.69 7.39
C VAL A 43 -7.24 13.34 6.98
N LEU A 44 -6.21 13.26 7.83
CA LEU A 44 -4.91 13.82 7.53
C LEU A 44 -4.26 13.14 6.31
N GLY A 45 -4.34 11.81 6.24
CA GLY A 45 -3.89 11.04 5.08
C GLY A 45 -4.60 11.50 3.81
N ALA A 46 -5.92 11.60 3.84
CA ALA A 46 -6.72 12.05 2.71
C ALA A 46 -6.35 13.46 2.24
N VAL A 47 -6.32 14.45 3.14
CA VAL A 47 -5.99 15.85 2.81
C VAL A 47 -4.59 15.96 2.20
N LEU A 48 -3.59 15.31 2.80
CA LEU A 48 -2.23 15.31 2.28
C LEU A 48 -2.12 14.55 0.95
N GLY A 49 -2.91 13.49 0.76
CA GLY A 49 -3.02 12.76 -0.48
C GLY A 49 -3.59 13.61 -1.61
N ILE A 50 -4.66 14.36 -1.35
CA ILE A 50 -5.22 15.34 -2.31
C ILE A 50 -4.17 16.38 -2.70
N TYR A 51 -3.54 17.01 -1.70
CA TYR A 51 -2.47 17.98 -1.94
C TYR A 51 -1.31 17.37 -2.74
N SER A 52 -0.93 16.14 -2.44
CA SER A 52 0.06 15.40 -3.22
C SER A 52 -0.41 15.25 -4.67
N GLY A 53 -1.58 14.69 -4.93
CA GLY A 53 -2.09 14.51 -6.29
C GLY A 53 -2.08 15.81 -7.11
N LEU A 54 -2.44 16.94 -6.49
CA LEU A 54 -2.46 18.27 -7.13
C LEU A 54 -1.06 18.84 -7.43
N THR A 55 -0.04 18.49 -6.63
CA THR A 55 1.30 19.12 -6.69
C THR A 55 2.38 18.18 -7.21
N ARG A 56 2.01 17.12 -7.95
CA ARG A 56 2.93 16.04 -8.32
C ARG A 56 4.02 16.51 -9.30
N PRO A 57 5.31 16.34 -8.96
CA PRO A 57 6.38 16.66 -9.88
C PRO A 57 6.38 15.67 -11.05
N ARG A 58 6.83 16.14 -12.22
CA ARG A 58 7.10 15.28 -13.36
C ARG A 58 8.27 14.36 -13.07
N GLU A 59 8.20 13.15 -13.60
CA GLU A 59 9.27 12.16 -13.52
C GLU A 59 10.40 12.59 -14.45
N GLN A 60 11.64 12.54 -13.95
CA GLN A 60 12.81 13.09 -14.66
C GLN A 60 13.77 11.98 -15.08
N ILE A 61 14.42 12.21 -16.23
CA ILE A 61 15.58 11.44 -16.68
C ILE A 61 16.84 12.22 -16.26
N SER A 62 17.72 11.56 -15.51
CA SER A 62 18.99 12.12 -15.05
C SER A 62 20.13 11.21 -15.52
N GLY A 63 20.61 11.46 -16.73
CA GLY A 63 21.63 10.61 -17.38
C GLY A 63 21.11 9.20 -17.65
N GLU A 64 21.79 8.19 -17.09
CA GLU A 64 21.43 6.77 -17.23
C GLU A 64 20.36 6.29 -16.23
N LYS A 65 19.81 7.19 -15.40
CA LYS A 65 18.78 6.83 -14.41
C LYS A 65 17.48 7.59 -14.65
N ILE A 66 16.38 6.89 -14.41
CA ILE A 66 15.02 7.44 -14.48
C ILE A 66 14.41 7.42 -13.08
N GLU A 67 13.86 8.55 -12.66
CA GLU A 67 13.08 8.63 -11.42
C GLU A 67 11.83 7.75 -11.53
N ARG A 68 11.72 6.79 -10.61
CA ARG A 68 10.57 5.89 -10.52
C ARG A 68 9.71 6.16 -9.29
N HIS A 69 10.33 6.44 -8.14
CA HIS A 69 9.62 6.70 -6.89
C HIS A 69 10.23 7.91 -6.18
N GLY A 70 9.42 8.95 -5.99
CA GLY A 70 9.74 10.08 -5.12
C GLY A 70 9.23 9.88 -3.69
N ALA A 71 9.48 10.84 -2.80
CA ALA A 71 9.14 10.76 -1.37
C ALA A 71 7.68 10.33 -1.09
N ARG A 72 6.73 10.75 -1.92
CA ARG A 72 5.29 10.41 -1.81
C ARG A 72 5.02 8.92 -2.04
N GLY A 73 5.73 8.33 -3.00
CA GLY A 73 5.67 6.88 -3.25
C GLY A 73 6.24 6.09 -2.09
N PHE A 74 7.35 6.55 -1.50
CA PHE A 74 7.92 5.95 -0.29
C PHE A 74 6.96 6.07 0.91
N LEU A 75 6.35 7.25 1.09
CA LEU A 75 5.35 7.49 2.15
C LEU A 75 4.21 6.48 2.06
N SER A 76 3.62 6.35 0.87
CA SER A 76 2.52 5.44 0.59
C SER A 76 2.91 3.98 0.81
N HIS A 77 4.00 3.55 0.18
CA HIS A 77 4.40 2.15 0.20
C HIS A 77 4.89 1.71 1.57
N TRP A 78 5.95 2.35 2.10
CA TRP A 78 6.57 1.93 3.36
C TRP A 78 5.70 2.23 4.57
N GLY A 79 4.94 3.33 4.55
CA GLY A 79 3.96 3.61 5.61
C GLY A 79 2.90 2.51 5.69
N THR A 80 2.35 2.11 4.54
CA THR A 80 1.39 1.00 4.47
C THR A 80 2.06 -0.32 4.86
N SER A 81 3.28 -0.62 4.37
CA SER A 81 3.98 -1.87 4.71
C SER A 81 4.25 -2.00 6.21
N VAL A 82 4.76 -0.96 6.87
CA VAL A 82 4.99 -1.00 8.33
C VAL A 82 3.68 -1.23 9.07
N GLY A 83 2.62 -0.51 8.72
CA GLY A 83 1.29 -0.72 9.30
C GLY A 83 0.78 -2.15 9.12
N ILE A 84 0.92 -2.74 7.93
CA ILE A 84 0.57 -4.14 7.65
C ILE A 84 1.35 -5.08 8.55
N PHE A 85 2.68 -4.97 8.62
CA PHE A 85 3.49 -5.91 9.41
C PHE A 85 3.18 -5.82 10.91
N VAL A 86 2.94 -4.62 11.42
CA VAL A 86 2.49 -4.42 12.81
C VAL A 86 1.13 -5.08 13.04
N CYS A 87 0.15 -4.86 12.17
CA CYS A 87 -1.18 -5.45 12.29
C CYS A 87 -1.15 -6.97 12.19
N LEU A 88 -0.37 -7.53 11.25
CA LEU A 88 -0.22 -8.97 11.10
C LEU A 88 0.44 -9.61 12.33
N GLY A 89 1.56 -9.04 12.80
CA GLY A 89 2.27 -9.56 13.96
C GLY A 89 1.40 -9.54 15.22
N THR A 90 0.74 -8.41 15.48
CA THR A 90 -0.14 -8.25 16.65
C THR A 90 -1.44 -9.04 16.52
N GLY A 91 -2.03 -9.12 15.32
CA GLY A 91 -3.23 -9.91 15.05
C GLY A 91 -2.99 -11.39 15.30
N ILE A 92 -1.90 -11.95 14.75
CA ILE A 92 -1.51 -13.35 15.01
C ILE A 92 -1.22 -13.57 16.49
N TYR A 93 -0.56 -12.62 17.15
CA TYR A 93 -0.26 -12.70 18.58
C TYR A 93 -1.54 -12.79 19.44
N MET A 94 -2.59 -12.06 19.05
CA MET A 94 -3.90 -12.07 19.73
C MET A 94 -4.77 -13.28 19.38
N GLY A 95 -4.30 -14.19 18.53
CA GLY A 95 -5.03 -15.34 18.02
C GLY A 95 -5.53 -15.12 16.59
N PHE A 96 -5.42 -16.15 15.76
CA PHE A 96 -5.73 -16.05 14.34
C PHE A 96 -6.19 -17.38 13.76
N LEU A 97 -7.46 -17.45 13.34
CA LEU A 97 -8.09 -18.68 12.82
C LEU A 97 -7.87 -19.89 13.76
N ILE A 98 -6.96 -20.79 13.40
CA ILE A 98 -6.62 -22.02 14.14
C ILE A 98 -5.37 -21.85 15.02
N ILE A 99 -4.78 -20.66 15.05
CA ILE A 99 -3.63 -20.31 15.88
C ILE A 99 -4.16 -19.72 17.17
N ASP A 100 -3.91 -20.41 18.28
CA ASP A 100 -4.26 -19.96 19.62
C ASP A 100 -3.52 -18.65 19.97
N PRO A 101 -4.12 -17.77 20.79
CA PRO A 101 -3.46 -16.57 21.27
C PRO A 101 -2.19 -16.91 22.06
N PHE A 102 -1.17 -16.07 21.93
CA PHE A 102 0.09 -16.20 22.67
C PHE A 102 0.05 -15.51 24.06
N MET A 103 -1.13 -15.03 24.45
CA MET A 103 -1.40 -14.34 25.72
C MET A 103 -1.94 -15.33 26.75
N GLU A 104 -1.48 -15.23 28.01
CA GLU A 104 -1.94 -16.12 29.09
C GLU A 104 -3.23 -15.61 29.75
N THR A 105 -3.36 -14.28 29.85
CA THR A 105 -4.48 -13.63 30.51
C THR A 105 -5.09 -12.52 29.65
N ILE A 106 -6.29 -12.08 30.01
CA ILE A 106 -6.95 -10.93 29.36
C ILE A 106 -6.15 -9.64 29.58
N ALA A 107 -5.44 -9.49 30.70
CA ALA A 107 -4.63 -8.32 30.99
C ALA A 107 -3.48 -8.15 29.98
N ASP A 108 -2.95 -9.26 29.45
CA ASP A 108 -1.85 -9.27 28.48
C ASP A 108 -2.27 -8.75 27.09
N THR A 109 -3.57 -8.53 26.87
CA THR A 109 -4.11 -8.02 25.59
C THR A 109 -3.81 -6.54 25.35
N ALA A 110 -3.47 -5.76 26.38
CA ALA A 110 -3.35 -4.31 26.26
C ALA A 110 -2.28 -3.89 25.25
N LEU A 111 -1.05 -4.40 25.40
CA LEU A 111 0.07 -4.08 24.52
C LEU A 111 -0.17 -4.49 23.06
N PRO A 112 -0.52 -5.75 22.72
CA PRO A 112 -0.74 -6.13 21.33
C PRO A 112 -1.93 -5.39 20.72
N LEU A 113 -2.97 -5.07 21.49
CA LEU A 113 -4.10 -4.28 21.02
C LEU A 113 -3.71 -2.83 20.70
N ASN A 114 -2.88 -2.19 21.55
CA ASN A 114 -2.36 -0.84 21.33
C ASN A 114 -1.34 -0.77 20.17
N LEU A 115 -0.53 -1.81 19.99
CA LEU A 115 0.34 -1.92 18.82
C LEU A 115 -0.47 -2.17 17.55
N HIS A 116 -1.53 -3.00 17.61
CA HIS A 116 -2.44 -3.20 16.49
C HIS A 116 -3.10 -1.88 16.10
N PHE A 117 -3.60 -1.12 17.09
CA PHE A 117 -4.11 0.24 16.90
C PHE A 117 -3.10 1.14 16.16
N THR A 118 -1.84 1.13 16.60
CA THR A 118 -0.77 1.92 15.99
C THR A 118 -0.55 1.52 14.52
N GLY A 119 -0.58 0.21 14.23
CA GLY A 119 -0.52 -0.32 12.88
C GLY A 119 -1.70 0.13 12.01
N VAL A 120 -2.93 0.09 12.57
CA VAL A 120 -4.15 0.53 11.88
C VAL A 120 -4.09 2.04 11.60
N ALA A 121 -3.63 2.86 12.54
CA ALA A 121 -3.47 4.30 12.34
C ALA A 121 -2.52 4.62 11.17
N LEU A 122 -1.38 3.90 11.08
CA LEU A 122 -0.44 4.02 9.96
C LEU A 122 -1.06 3.57 8.64
N LEU A 123 -1.79 2.44 8.64
CA LEU A 123 -2.49 1.92 7.48
C LEU A 123 -3.53 2.92 6.95
N LEU A 124 -4.34 3.49 7.84
CA LEU A 124 -5.33 4.49 7.48
C LEU A 124 -4.67 5.76 6.92
N PHE A 125 -3.64 6.28 7.59
CA PHE A 125 -2.92 7.45 7.11
C PHE A 125 -2.29 7.22 5.72
N ALA A 126 -1.44 6.19 5.58
CA ALA A 126 -0.70 5.94 4.35
C ALA A 126 -1.60 5.45 3.20
N GLY A 127 -2.60 4.62 3.54
CA GLY A 127 -3.58 4.11 2.60
C GLY A 127 -4.48 5.19 2.03
N PHE A 128 -5.03 6.10 2.87
CA PHE A 128 -5.84 7.21 2.39
C PHE A 128 -5.00 8.28 1.68
N PHE A 129 -3.75 8.50 2.11
CA PHE A 129 -2.80 9.32 1.35
C PHE A 129 -2.62 8.80 -0.07
N PHE A 130 -2.35 7.50 -0.21
CA PHE A 130 -2.20 6.86 -1.50
C PHE A 130 -3.48 6.91 -2.33
N ALA A 131 -4.61 6.55 -1.72
CA ALA A 131 -5.91 6.51 -2.40
C ALA A 131 -6.28 7.88 -2.96
N MET A 132 -6.17 8.96 -2.16
CA MET A 132 -6.52 10.29 -2.60
C MET A 132 -5.51 10.88 -3.61
N ASP A 133 -4.21 10.62 -3.44
CA ASP A 133 -3.19 10.98 -4.45
C ASP A 133 -3.53 10.35 -5.81
N TYR A 134 -3.86 9.07 -5.80
CA TYR A 134 -4.19 8.31 -7.00
C TYR A 134 -5.54 8.76 -7.61
N LEU A 135 -6.56 8.97 -6.80
CA LEU A 135 -7.88 9.44 -7.25
C LEU A 135 -7.78 10.82 -7.95
N VAL A 136 -7.01 11.74 -7.36
CA VAL A 136 -6.80 13.08 -7.92
C VAL A 136 -5.92 13.05 -9.17
N MET A 137 -4.94 12.14 -9.24
CA MET A 137 -4.06 11.99 -10.40
C MET A 137 -4.83 11.56 -11.66
N ARG A 138 -5.96 10.85 -11.53
CA ARG A 138 -6.85 10.38 -12.63
C ARG A 138 -6.15 9.55 -13.71
N ASP A 139 -4.97 9.02 -13.41
CA ASP A 139 -4.13 8.18 -14.28
C ASP A 139 -4.41 6.71 -13.94
N TRP A 140 -5.66 6.32 -14.19
CA TRP A 140 -6.24 5.06 -13.70
C TRP A 140 -5.55 3.83 -14.29
N ASP A 141 -5.29 3.84 -15.59
CA ASP A 141 -4.70 2.72 -16.32
C ASP A 141 -3.26 2.42 -15.90
N ARG A 142 -2.62 3.34 -15.19
CA ARG A 142 -1.31 3.14 -14.60
C ARG A 142 -1.27 2.00 -13.57
N LEU A 143 -2.32 1.85 -12.77
CA LEU A 143 -2.35 0.84 -11.69
C LEU A 143 -3.49 -0.17 -11.82
N ILE A 144 -4.63 0.24 -12.40
CA ILE A 144 -5.74 -0.69 -12.66
C ILE A 144 -5.38 -1.56 -13.87
N PRO A 145 -5.34 -2.90 -13.71
CA PRO A 145 -5.03 -3.80 -14.82
C PRO A 145 -6.20 -3.82 -15.82
N ASN A 146 -5.87 -3.78 -17.11
CA ASN A 146 -6.83 -4.09 -18.15
C ASN A 146 -6.87 -5.61 -18.45
N VAL A 147 -7.76 -6.03 -19.36
CA VAL A 147 -7.91 -7.45 -19.74
C VAL A 147 -6.61 -8.04 -20.30
N LYS A 148 -5.82 -7.26 -21.05
CA LYS A 148 -4.53 -7.72 -21.59
C LYS A 148 -3.51 -7.89 -20.46
N ASP A 149 -3.47 -6.97 -19.50
CA ASP A 149 -2.62 -7.10 -18.31
C ASP A 149 -2.91 -8.40 -17.56
N ILE A 150 -4.18 -8.82 -17.44
CA ILE A 150 -4.53 -10.07 -16.75
C ILE A 150 -4.12 -11.29 -17.58
N PHE A 151 -4.62 -11.41 -18.81
CA PHE A 151 -4.50 -12.65 -19.59
C PHE A 151 -3.16 -12.79 -20.32
N HIS A 152 -2.67 -11.70 -20.93
CA HIS A 152 -1.42 -11.73 -21.70
C HIS A 152 -0.22 -11.38 -20.82
N GLY A 153 -0.40 -10.42 -19.91
CA GLY A 153 0.64 -9.95 -19.01
C GLY A 153 0.90 -10.88 -17.83
N MET A 154 -0.05 -11.03 -16.93
CA MET A 154 0.10 -11.86 -15.72
C MET A 154 0.10 -13.35 -16.10
N LEU A 155 -0.99 -13.85 -16.68
CA LEU A 155 -1.08 -15.28 -16.99
C LEU A 155 -0.11 -15.68 -18.10
N GLY A 156 -0.09 -14.92 -19.21
CA GLY A 156 0.77 -15.20 -20.35
C GLY A 156 2.27 -15.18 -20.03
N LYS A 157 2.77 -14.19 -19.27
CA LYS A 157 4.20 -14.10 -18.96
C LYS A 157 4.64 -15.13 -17.94
N TYR A 158 3.91 -15.26 -16.83
CA TYR A 158 4.38 -16.03 -15.68
C TYR A 158 4.02 -17.52 -15.77
N PHE A 159 2.90 -17.87 -16.41
CA PHE A 159 2.47 -19.27 -16.57
C PHE A 159 2.76 -19.83 -17.97
N LEU A 160 2.67 -19.00 -19.02
CA LEU A 160 2.86 -19.44 -20.41
C LEU A 160 4.19 -18.99 -21.02
N ARG A 161 5.08 -18.35 -20.25
CA ARG A 161 6.41 -17.88 -20.67
C ARG A 161 6.41 -16.98 -21.93
N ARG A 162 5.32 -16.27 -22.18
CA ARG A 162 5.22 -15.33 -23.31
C ARG A 162 6.03 -14.07 -23.03
N LYS A 163 6.64 -13.51 -24.08
CA LYS A 163 7.26 -12.18 -24.00
C LYS A 163 6.19 -11.13 -23.77
N TRP A 164 6.39 -10.29 -22.76
CA TRP A 164 5.46 -9.22 -22.40
C TRP A 164 6.18 -8.05 -21.73
N HIS A 165 5.87 -6.85 -22.21
CA HIS A 165 6.38 -5.57 -21.74
C HIS A 165 5.23 -4.77 -21.11
N ALA A 166 5.54 -3.86 -20.19
CA ALA A 166 4.52 -3.07 -19.53
C ALA A 166 3.86 -2.09 -20.51
N GLU A 167 2.52 -2.03 -20.48
CA GLU A 167 1.76 -1.02 -21.22
C GLU A 167 1.82 0.37 -20.57
N THR A 168 2.29 0.47 -19.31
CA THR A 168 2.43 1.72 -18.55
C THR A 168 3.65 1.64 -17.61
N LYS A 169 3.74 2.52 -16.61
CA LYS A 169 4.80 2.52 -15.58
C LYS A 169 4.94 1.19 -14.82
N TYR A 170 3.84 0.48 -14.59
CA TYR A 170 3.82 -0.74 -13.77
C TYR A 170 3.63 -1.99 -14.65
N LEU A 171 4.35 -3.06 -14.27
CA LEU A 171 4.19 -4.38 -14.87
C LEU A 171 2.78 -4.92 -14.58
N SER A 172 2.26 -5.78 -15.44
CA SER A 172 0.92 -6.35 -15.27
C SER A 172 0.77 -7.14 -13.96
N SER A 173 1.83 -7.84 -13.52
CA SER A 173 1.88 -8.47 -12.19
C SER A 173 1.77 -7.46 -11.05
N GLN A 174 2.38 -6.28 -11.17
CA GLN A 174 2.29 -5.22 -10.17
C GLN A 174 0.88 -4.61 -10.14
N LYS A 175 0.24 -4.42 -11.30
CA LYS A 175 -1.15 -3.93 -11.37
C LYS A 175 -2.15 -4.92 -10.77
N VAL A 176 -2.06 -6.19 -11.13
CA VAL A 176 -2.89 -7.26 -10.55
C VAL A 176 -2.64 -7.38 -9.05
N ALA A 177 -1.38 -7.28 -8.61
CA ALA A 177 -1.05 -7.30 -7.20
C ALA A 177 -1.64 -6.09 -6.44
N ALA A 178 -1.57 -4.89 -7.03
CA ALA A 178 -2.14 -3.69 -6.44
C ALA A 178 -3.67 -3.78 -6.31
N LEU A 179 -4.36 -4.23 -7.36
CA LEU A 179 -5.80 -4.40 -7.34
C LEU A 179 -6.23 -5.44 -6.29
N GLY A 180 -5.60 -6.63 -6.28
CA GLY A 180 -5.96 -7.69 -5.35
C GLY A 180 -5.65 -7.33 -3.89
N MET A 181 -4.46 -6.77 -3.61
CA MET A 181 -4.12 -6.36 -2.24
C MET A 181 -5.00 -5.20 -1.78
N GLY A 182 -5.30 -4.25 -2.66
CA GLY A 182 -6.22 -3.15 -2.35
C GLY A 182 -7.64 -3.63 -2.05
N ALA A 183 -8.18 -4.56 -2.84
CA ALA A 183 -9.52 -5.10 -2.64
C ALA A 183 -9.62 -5.93 -1.35
N ILE A 184 -8.67 -6.85 -1.12
CA ILE A 184 -8.64 -7.67 0.10
C ILE A 184 -8.43 -6.77 1.33
N GLY A 185 -7.48 -5.83 1.25
CA GLY A 185 -7.20 -4.86 2.31
C GLY A 185 -8.42 -4.00 2.65
N ALA A 186 -9.22 -3.59 1.66
CA ALA A 186 -10.44 -2.84 1.90
C ALA A 186 -11.47 -3.65 2.71
N VAL A 187 -11.59 -4.96 2.45
CA VAL A 187 -12.47 -5.84 3.26
C VAL A 187 -11.95 -5.98 4.69
N ILE A 188 -10.65 -6.14 4.89
CA ILE A 188 -10.02 -6.19 6.22
C ILE A 188 -10.27 -4.90 7.00
N LEU A 189 -10.08 -3.74 6.35
CA LEU A 189 -10.35 -2.44 6.97
C LEU A 189 -11.83 -2.26 7.31
N LEU A 190 -12.74 -2.72 6.43
CA LEU A 190 -14.18 -2.64 6.67
C LEU A 190 -14.60 -3.53 7.86
N THR A 191 -14.19 -4.79 7.89
CA THR A 191 -14.49 -5.69 9.02
C THR A 191 -13.81 -5.22 10.31
N GLY A 192 -12.60 -4.68 10.21
CA GLY A 192 -11.90 -4.03 11.33
C GLY A 192 -12.67 -2.82 11.88
N ALA A 193 -13.25 -1.99 11.00
CA ALA A 193 -14.07 -0.86 11.41
C ALA A 193 -15.30 -1.30 12.22
N PHE A 194 -15.94 -2.43 11.88
CA PHE A 194 -17.01 -2.99 12.71
C PHE A 194 -16.50 -3.45 14.09
N LYS A 195 -15.30 -4.03 14.17
CA LYS A 195 -14.68 -4.42 15.45
C LYS A 195 -14.30 -3.21 16.32
N VAL A 196 -13.95 -2.08 15.71
CA VAL A 196 -13.77 -0.80 16.43
C VAL A 196 -15.11 -0.23 16.85
N ALA A 197 -16.11 -0.25 15.96
CA ALA A 197 -17.44 0.25 16.24
C ALA A 197 -18.11 -0.48 17.42
N SER A 198 -17.81 -1.76 17.63
CA SER A 198 -18.28 -2.53 18.80
C SER A 198 -17.75 -2.03 20.14
N ARG A 199 -16.80 -1.09 20.16
CA ARG A 199 -16.32 -0.41 21.37
C ARG A 199 -17.17 0.80 21.74
N ILE A 200 -17.91 1.34 20.78
CA ILE A 200 -18.74 2.54 20.92
C ILE A 200 -20.22 2.17 20.96
N TRP A 201 -20.60 1.15 20.19
CA TRP A 201 -21.96 0.67 20.07
C TRP A 201 -22.06 -0.80 20.48
N ASP A 202 -23.18 -1.16 21.08
CA ASP A 202 -23.50 -2.56 21.40
C ASP A 202 -23.88 -3.30 20.11
N LEU A 203 -22.95 -4.09 19.57
CA LEU A 203 -23.18 -4.93 18.40
C LEU A 203 -23.54 -6.35 18.86
N SER A 204 -24.56 -6.93 18.21
CA SER A 204 -24.94 -8.33 18.48
C SER A 204 -23.76 -9.28 18.32
N ALA A 205 -23.71 -10.34 19.14
CA ALA A 205 -22.70 -11.39 19.06
C ALA A 205 -22.54 -11.98 17.65
N ASP A 206 -23.64 -12.14 16.90
CA ASP A 206 -23.62 -12.67 15.53
C ASP A 206 -22.82 -11.76 14.59
N ILE A 207 -23.10 -10.45 14.60
CA ILE A 207 -22.35 -9.48 13.79
C ILE A 207 -20.86 -9.51 14.16
N TRP A 208 -20.55 -9.50 15.46
CA TRP A 208 -19.16 -9.51 15.92
C TRP A 208 -18.42 -10.78 15.47
N GLY A 209 -19.07 -11.95 15.58
CA GLY A 209 -18.53 -13.23 15.14
C GLY A 209 -18.27 -13.28 13.64
N TRP A 210 -19.23 -12.86 12.81
CA TRP A 210 -19.06 -12.82 11.35
C TRP A 210 -17.97 -11.83 10.92
N MET A 211 -17.94 -10.64 11.52
CA MET A 211 -16.91 -9.65 11.20
C MET A 211 -15.52 -10.17 11.57
N THR A 212 -15.37 -10.86 12.69
CA THR A 212 -14.11 -11.51 13.08
C THR A 212 -13.72 -12.61 12.09
N LEU A 213 -14.65 -13.51 11.74
CA LEU A 213 -14.36 -14.58 10.78
C LEU A 213 -13.93 -14.03 9.42
N PHE A 214 -14.64 -13.03 8.88
CA PHE A 214 -14.27 -12.42 7.61
C PHE A 214 -12.94 -11.65 7.71
N HIS A 215 -12.69 -10.95 8.81
CA HIS A 215 -11.41 -10.28 9.04
C HIS A 215 -10.25 -11.28 8.97
N ASP A 216 -10.40 -12.44 9.62
CA ASP A 216 -9.36 -13.46 9.67
C ASP A 216 -9.17 -14.18 8.33
N ILE A 217 -10.26 -14.57 7.64
CA ILE A 217 -10.19 -15.19 6.31
C ILE A 217 -9.50 -14.25 5.31
N PHE A 218 -9.90 -12.97 5.27
CA PHE A 218 -9.29 -12.02 4.36
C PHE A 218 -7.85 -11.70 4.75
N THR A 219 -7.52 -11.70 6.05
CA THR A 219 -6.13 -11.60 6.51
C THR A 219 -5.30 -12.80 6.04
N ALA A 220 -5.84 -14.02 6.07
CA ALA A 220 -5.15 -15.20 5.50
C ALA A 220 -4.89 -15.06 4.00
N LEU A 221 -5.91 -14.61 3.24
CA LEU A 221 -5.76 -14.33 1.80
C LEU A 221 -4.72 -13.22 1.56
N PHE A 222 -4.70 -12.19 2.41
CA PHE A 222 -3.72 -11.11 2.33
C PHE A 222 -2.31 -11.62 2.61
N ILE A 223 -2.10 -12.46 3.63
CA ILE A 223 -0.80 -13.08 3.94
C ILE A 223 -0.31 -13.89 2.73
N PHE A 224 -1.17 -14.71 2.12
CA PHE A 224 -0.82 -15.48 0.93
C PHE A 224 -0.41 -14.57 -0.24
N MET A 225 -1.18 -13.50 -0.48
CA MET A 225 -0.89 -12.55 -1.53
C MET A 225 0.40 -11.74 -1.27
N LEU A 226 0.63 -11.34 -0.02
CA LEU A 226 1.84 -10.65 0.43
C LEU A 226 3.07 -11.55 0.26
N ALA A 227 2.95 -12.84 0.57
CA ALA A 227 4.00 -13.83 0.34
C ALA A 227 4.33 -13.92 -1.16
N ILE A 228 3.32 -14.04 -2.04
CA ILE A 228 3.53 -14.04 -3.49
C ILE A 228 4.21 -12.74 -3.95
N HIS A 229 3.75 -11.59 -3.45
CA HIS A 229 4.31 -10.28 -3.78
C HIS A 229 5.81 -10.20 -3.47
N ILE A 230 6.21 -10.63 -2.26
CA ILE A 230 7.60 -10.64 -1.80
C ILE A 230 8.43 -11.69 -2.56
N ILE A 231 7.92 -12.91 -2.70
CA ILE A 231 8.64 -14.01 -3.38
C ILE A 231 8.91 -13.66 -4.84
N LEU A 232 7.93 -13.10 -5.56
CA LEU A 232 8.10 -12.73 -6.97
C LEU A 232 9.23 -11.73 -7.16
N VAL A 233 9.33 -10.71 -6.29
CA VAL A 233 10.37 -9.68 -6.43
C VAL A 233 11.75 -10.18 -5.99
N LEU A 234 11.83 -11.10 -5.02
CA LEU A 234 13.10 -11.66 -4.56
C LEU A 234 13.66 -12.71 -5.53
N VAL A 235 12.82 -13.60 -6.04
CA VAL A 235 13.25 -14.73 -6.88
C VAL A 235 13.49 -14.31 -8.33
N LEU A 236 12.66 -13.42 -8.88
CA LEU A 236 12.77 -13.05 -10.29
C LEU A 236 13.75 -11.89 -10.47
N LYS A 237 14.96 -12.20 -10.96
CA LYS A 237 16.02 -11.20 -11.22
C LYS A 237 15.57 -10.04 -12.12
N SER A 238 14.64 -10.28 -13.05
CA SER A 238 14.05 -9.23 -13.90
C SER A 238 13.25 -8.17 -13.12
N HIS A 239 12.90 -8.45 -11.86
CA HIS A 239 12.22 -7.52 -10.96
C HIS A 239 13.19 -6.76 -10.04
N TRP A 240 14.45 -7.18 -9.91
CA TRP A 240 15.41 -6.55 -9.01
C TRP A 240 15.63 -5.05 -9.26
N PRO A 241 15.63 -4.55 -10.52
CA PRO A 241 15.68 -3.10 -10.75
C PRO A 241 14.50 -2.37 -10.08
N THR A 242 13.31 -2.96 -10.10
CA THR A 242 12.14 -2.39 -9.41
C THR A 242 12.24 -2.51 -7.88
N LEU A 243 12.83 -3.57 -7.35
CA LEU A 243 13.11 -3.70 -5.91
C LEU A 243 14.04 -2.61 -5.42
N THR A 244 15.18 -2.43 -6.09
CA THR A 244 16.18 -1.42 -5.76
C THR A 244 15.61 0.00 -5.87
N SER A 245 14.62 0.20 -6.73
CA SER A 245 13.94 1.49 -6.85
C SER A 245 13.12 1.87 -5.60
N TRP A 246 12.68 0.89 -4.80
CA TRP A 246 12.05 1.13 -3.50
C TRP A 246 13.02 1.50 -2.38
N ILE A 247 14.32 1.59 -2.69
CA ILE A 247 15.37 2.09 -1.79
C ILE A 247 15.97 3.37 -2.37
N THR A 248 16.28 3.37 -3.67
CA THR A 248 17.00 4.46 -4.34
C THR A 248 16.10 5.53 -4.94
N GLY A 249 14.86 5.19 -5.26
CA GLY A 249 13.89 6.02 -5.98
C GLY A 249 14.05 6.01 -7.50
N SER A 250 15.02 5.27 -8.05
CA SER A 250 15.37 5.31 -9.48
C SER A 250 15.59 3.93 -10.07
N VAL A 251 15.49 3.83 -11.39
CA VAL A 251 15.82 2.63 -12.19
C VAL A 251 16.74 3.01 -13.34
N GLY A 252 17.52 2.05 -13.85
CA GLY A 252 18.37 2.26 -15.02
C GLY A 252 17.55 2.53 -16.28
N ARG A 253 18.04 3.39 -17.16
CA ARG A 253 17.40 3.77 -18.41
C ARG A 253 17.15 2.56 -19.31
N ASP A 254 18.17 1.72 -19.52
CA ASP A 254 18.08 0.52 -20.38
C ASP A 254 16.98 -0.44 -19.92
N TYR A 255 16.83 -0.61 -18.60
CA TYR A 255 15.75 -1.42 -18.03
C TYR A 255 14.38 -0.87 -18.40
N VAL A 256 14.21 0.45 -18.36
CA VAL A 256 12.94 1.13 -18.68
C VAL A 256 12.65 1.07 -20.17
N GLU A 257 13.66 1.25 -21.02
CA GLU A 257 13.52 1.12 -22.47
C GLU A 257 13.08 -0.29 -22.87
N GLU A 258 13.66 -1.32 -22.24
CA GLU A 258 13.32 -2.71 -22.51
C GLU A 258 11.98 -3.12 -21.89
N HIS A 259 11.72 -2.82 -20.62
CA HIS A 259 10.60 -3.40 -19.88
C HIS A 259 9.37 -2.49 -19.81
N HIS A 260 9.56 -1.18 -19.98
CA HIS A 260 8.52 -0.16 -19.85
C HIS A 260 8.52 0.84 -21.04
N PRO A 261 8.49 0.36 -22.30
CA PRO A 261 8.70 1.20 -23.48
C PRO A 261 7.62 2.28 -23.65
N VAL A 262 6.38 2.02 -23.22
CA VAL A 262 5.31 3.03 -23.27
C VAL A 262 5.60 4.17 -22.29
N TRP A 263 5.91 3.84 -21.04
CA TRP A 263 6.25 4.83 -20.01
C TRP A 263 7.51 5.64 -20.39
N TYR A 264 8.51 4.98 -20.99
CA TYR A 264 9.70 5.66 -21.50
C TYR A 264 9.33 6.75 -22.52
N ARG A 265 8.48 6.43 -23.50
CA ARG A 265 8.00 7.40 -24.50
C ARG A 265 7.22 8.55 -23.87
N GLU A 266 6.39 8.29 -22.85
CA GLU A 266 5.66 9.34 -22.13
C GLU A 266 6.60 10.34 -21.44
N ILE A 267 7.69 9.83 -20.85
CA ILE A 267 8.69 10.69 -20.21
C ILE A 267 9.47 11.52 -21.23
N THR A 268 9.94 10.90 -22.32
CA THR A 268 10.78 11.58 -23.33
C THR A 268 10.01 12.54 -24.22
N SER A 269 8.74 12.27 -24.51
CA SER A 269 7.87 13.17 -25.30
C SER A 269 7.28 14.32 -24.49
N GLY A 270 7.50 14.36 -23.16
CA GLY A 270 6.89 15.35 -22.27
C GLY A 270 5.38 15.20 -22.09
N LYS A 271 4.75 14.17 -22.69
CA LYS A 271 3.31 13.84 -22.58
C LYS A 271 3.01 13.00 -21.33
N GLN A 272 3.63 13.32 -20.19
CA GLN A 272 3.34 12.63 -18.93
C GLN A 272 1.91 12.94 -18.48
N ARG A 273 1.06 11.91 -18.40
CA ARG A 273 -0.40 12.02 -18.17
C ARG A 273 -0.78 12.68 -16.84
N ALA A 274 0.08 12.60 -15.82
CA ALA A 274 -0.22 12.98 -14.44
C ALA A 274 -0.30 14.50 -14.16
N TYR A 275 -0.31 15.39 -15.16
CA TYR A 275 -0.05 16.82 -14.95
C TYR A 275 -1.11 17.82 -15.42
N LYS A 276 -2.22 17.43 -16.05
CA LYS A 276 -3.23 18.45 -16.45
C LYS A 276 -4.19 18.76 -15.30
N LEU A 277 -3.95 19.90 -14.66
CA LEU A 277 -4.93 20.63 -13.86
C LEU A 277 -6.10 20.97 -14.78
N PHE A 278 -7.15 20.14 -14.77
CA PHE A 278 -8.30 20.18 -15.69
C PHE A 278 -8.03 19.69 -17.12
N GLY A 279 -8.67 18.57 -17.46
CA GLY A 279 -8.98 18.20 -18.84
C GLY A 279 -7.81 17.63 -19.66
N TYR A 280 -7.85 16.34 -19.93
CA TYR A 280 -7.20 15.79 -21.10
C TYR A 280 -8.04 16.20 -22.33
N GLU A 281 -7.63 17.25 -23.04
CA GLU A 281 -7.92 17.32 -24.47
C GLU A 281 -7.01 16.29 -25.14
N GLU A 282 -7.63 15.19 -25.55
CA GLU A 282 -7.07 14.24 -26.51
C GLU A 282 -6.69 15.05 -27.74
N ASP A 283 -5.40 15.09 -28.07
CA ASP A 283 -4.95 15.66 -29.33
C ASP A 283 -5.49 14.78 -30.45
N ARG A 284 -6.64 15.17 -31.00
CA ARG A 284 -7.33 14.47 -32.10
C ARG A 284 -6.67 14.73 -33.45
N SER A 285 -5.49 15.34 -33.49
CA SER A 285 -4.77 15.60 -34.76
C SER A 285 -4.19 14.35 -35.41
N GLU A 286 -4.21 13.20 -34.74
CA GLU A 286 -3.79 11.90 -35.29
C GLU A 286 -4.96 10.92 -35.54
N LYS A 287 -6.12 11.42 -36.00
CA LYS A 287 -7.17 10.58 -36.59
C LYS A 287 -7.39 10.91 -38.06
#